data_AF-W2GFP0-F1
#
_entry.id   AF-W2GFP0-F1
#
_cell.length_a   1.000
_cell.length_b   1.000
_cell.length_c   1.000
_cell.angle_alpha   90.00
_cell.angle_beta   90.00
_cell.angle_gamma   90.00
#
_symmetry.space_group_name_H-M   'P 1'
#
loop_
_entity.id
_entity.type
_entity.pdbx_description
1 polymer ?
#
loop_
_entity_poly.entity_id
_entity_poly.type
_entity_poly.pdbx_seq_one_letter_code
_entity_poly.pdbx_strand_id
1 'polypeptide(L)'
;MSTPTNGNVQESFQVSATRGTGWLNAHAMLLLVWLTMGVAPLALQLRSYTQFVRPAKMSEILVVPQNQQKETANLTEVCPVEALVLAGVWWNFEPTYYYLTENGTICHAVVPQYNSHGNYFIGGSKVVPYRTAPSSCENDSFPFEVYFYHASIGFYSLYEGETGTYCTKDRTSYIQVDVLGSYDINGSFLAKDTGSTKSRVSYWYSIVGALWLGYRVLMVRRSCVLCSRYGRRCDDLGETLSHEQAVVFVQESLRLSAHGASNYQRTALLYLIVEGIMTDLFLIIANDGWAARLQYASLGYNLSGLMLLLFEMVESMNWLSEKWRMRIKRVFFSYEVALVGEFVTALVLQAFLSGLNKSDLKRSKPTALAVSYYLWSLICHGMVVLIIVGIISSTRVLCVVGISQSYATMYMW
;
A
#
# COMPACT_ATOMS: atom_id res chain seq x y z
N MET A 1 -83.10 -27.99 26.00
CA MET A 1 -81.77 -28.16 26.61
C MET A 1 -80.83 -28.56 25.48
N SER A 2 -79.76 -27.86 25.11
CA SER A 2 -79.13 -26.60 25.53
C SER A 2 -77.92 -26.42 24.61
N THR A 3 -77.80 -25.28 23.92
CA THR A 3 -76.49 -24.65 23.64
C THR A 3 -75.92 -24.13 24.98
N PRO A 4 -74.58 -24.00 25.20
CA PRO A 4 -73.69 -23.15 24.39
C PRO A 4 -72.18 -23.62 24.30
N THR A 5 -71.46 -23.34 23.21
CA THR A 5 -70.34 -22.37 22.97
C THR A 5 -68.95 -22.55 23.63
N ASN A 6 -67.94 -22.38 22.75
CA ASN A 6 -66.64 -21.69 22.91
C ASN A 6 -65.49 -22.31 23.71
N GLY A 7 -64.36 -22.44 23.00
CA GLY A 7 -63.02 -22.62 23.57
C GLY A 7 -61.95 -22.74 22.49
N ASN A 8 -61.71 -21.67 21.72
CA ASN A 8 -60.48 -21.51 20.94
C ASN A 8 -59.30 -21.49 21.93
N VAL A 9 -58.43 -22.49 21.86
CA VAL A 9 -57.06 -22.38 22.38
C VAL A 9 -56.13 -22.64 21.21
N GLN A 10 -55.87 -21.57 20.48
CA GLN A 10 -54.73 -21.48 19.58
C GLN A 10 -53.52 -21.30 20.50
N GLU A 11 -52.82 -22.40 20.80
CA GLU A 11 -51.54 -22.37 21.50
C GLU A 11 -50.58 -21.52 20.67
N SER A 12 -50.42 -20.26 21.08
CA SER A 12 -49.34 -19.40 20.67
C SER A 12 -48.05 -20.04 21.16
N PHE A 13 -47.35 -20.74 20.26
CA PHE A 13 -45.94 -21.04 20.43
C PHE A 13 -45.19 -19.69 20.39
N GLN A 14 -45.18 -18.98 21.52
CA GLN A 14 -44.25 -17.90 21.76
C GLN A 14 -42.86 -18.55 21.78
N VAL A 15 -42.20 -18.54 20.62
CA VAL A 15 -40.74 -18.59 20.58
C VAL A 15 -40.30 -17.40 21.41
N SER A 16 -39.87 -17.70 22.64
CA SER A 16 -39.16 -16.78 23.49
C SER A 16 -37.96 -16.31 22.68
N ALA A 17 -38.08 -15.12 22.10
CA ALA A 17 -36.94 -14.36 21.64
C ALA A 17 -36.12 -14.11 22.89
N THR A 18 -35.12 -14.96 23.12
CA THR A 18 -34.00 -14.62 23.97
C THR A 18 -33.48 -13.29 23.45
N ARG A 19 -33.83 -12.21 24.17
CA ARG A 19 -33.21 -10.89 24.05
C ARG A 19 -31.72 -11.11 24.33
N GLY A 20 -30.99 -11.50 23.29
CA GLY A 20 -29.55 -11.39 23.25
C GLY A 20 -29.23 -9.93 23.47
N THR A 21 -28.45 -9.67 24.49
CA THR A 21 -27.91 -8.36 24.86
C THR A 21 -27.02 -7.82 23.74
N GLY A 22 -27.63 -7.29 22.68
CA GLY A 22 -26.97 -6.52 21.63
C GLY A 22 -27.26 -5.04 21.83
N TRP A 23 -26.26 -4.27 22.23
CA TRP A 23 -26.41 -2.84 22.62
C TRP A 23 -26.66 -1.88 21.44
N LEU A 24 -26.76 -2.38 20.20
CA LEU A 24 -26.87 -1.57 18.98
C LEU A 24 -28.07 -2.03 18.13
N ASN A 25 -28.88 -1.09 17.67
CA ASN A 25 -29.91 -1.36 16.65
C ASN A 25 -29.27 -1.58 15.26
N ALA A 26 -30.05 -2.10 14.31
CA ALA A 26 -29.54 -2.51 12.99
C ALA A 26 -28.92 -1.32 12.24
N HIS A 27 -29.54 -0.14 12.35
CA HIS A 27 -29.01 1.10 11.78
C HIS A 27 -27.65 1.50 12.36
N ALA A 28 -27.49 1.52 13.68
CA ALA A 28 -26.23 1.92 14.31
C ALA A 28 -25.10 0.93 14.01
N MET A 29 -25.39 -0.38 13.97
CA MET A 29 -24.39 -1.38 13.64
C MET A 29 -23.89 -1.23 12.18
N LEU A 30 -24.79 -1.04 11.22
CA LEU A 30 -24.40 -0.81 9.82
C LEU A 30 -23.57 0.46 9.65
N LEU A 31 -23.92 1.55 10.35
CA LEU A 31 -23.14 2.80 10.29
C LEU A 31 -21.77 2.66 10.94
N LEU A 32 -21.66 1.90 12.04
CA LEU A 32 -20.38 1.62 12.69
C LEU A 32 -19.46 0.82 11.76
N VAL A 33 -19.96 -0.24 11.13
CA VAL A 33 -19.19 -1.05 10.16
C VAL A 33 -18.85 -0.23 8.91
N TRP A 34 -19.76 0.62 8.42
CA TRP A 34 -19.48 1.55 7.32
C TRP A 34 -18.38 2.55 7.65
N LEU A 35 -18.36 3.09 8.88
CA LEU A 35 -17.33 4.02 9.34
C LEU A 35 -15.95 3.33 9.33
N THR A 36 -15.88 2.11 9.86
CA THR A 36 -14.61 1.37 9.96
C THR A 36 -14.09 0.87 8.60
N MET A 37 -14.97 0.39 7.72
CA MET A 37 -14.57 -0.22 6.44
C MET A 37 -14.58 0.74 5.25
N GLY A 38 -15.30 1.85 5.36
CA GLY A 38 -15.41 2.86 4.30
C GLY A 38 -14.63 4.13 4.63
N VAL A 39 -14.94 4.78 5.75
CA VAL A 39 -14.39 6.10 6.09
C VAL A 39 -12.94 6.03 6.58
N ALA A 40 -12.60 5.06 7.44
CA ALA A 40 -11.23 4.96 7.95
C ALA A 40 -10.18 4.70 6.85
N PRO A 41 -10.38 3.77 5.89
CA PRO A 41 -9.45 3.61 4.77
C PRO A 41 -9.40 4.85 3.88
N LEU A 42 -10.53 5.52 3.64
CA LEU A 42 -10.56 6.77 2.88
C LEU A 42 -9.76 7.89 3.56
N ALA A 43 -9.83 7.99 4.89
CA ALA A 43 -9.05 8.97 5.65
C ALA A 43 -7.54 8.69 5.57
N LEU A 44 -7.13 7.42 5.64
CA LEU A 44 -5.73 7.01 5.43
C LEU A 44 -5.27 7.36 4.02
N GLN A 45 -6.10 7.07 3.01
CA GLN A 45 -5.78 7.37 1.63
C GLN A 45 -5.68 8.88 1.36
N LEU A 46 -6.56 9.69 1.96
CA LEU A 46 -6.50 11.14 1.90
C LEU A 46 -5.22 11.67 2.53
N ARG A 47 -4.82 11.12 3.69
CA ARG A 47 -3.54 11.44 4.32
C ARG A 47 -2.38 11.14 3.36
N SER A 48 -2.33 9.92 2.79
CA SER A 48 -1.30 9.53 1.82
C SER A 48 -1.19 10.53 0.67
N TYR A 49 -2.32 10.84 0.03
CA TYR A 49 -2.39 11.79 -1.09
C TYR A 49 -1.85 13.18 -0.72
N THR A 50 -2.22 13.69 0.46
CA THR A 50 -1.76 15.01 0.91
C THR A 50 -0.26 15.08 1.15
N GLN A 51 0.42 13.95 1.41
CA GLN A 51 1.88 13.94 1.56
C GLN A 51 2.59 14.15 0.22
N PHE A 52 2.05 13.61 -0.87
CA PHE A 52 2.68 13.66 -2.19
C PHE A 52 2.26 14.85 -3.06
N VAL A 53 1.08 15.43 -2.83
CA VAL A 53 0.63 16.65 -3.54
C VAL A 53 1.31 17.91 -3.04
N ARG A 54 1.82 17.92 -1.81
CA ARG A 54 2.50 19.09 -1.27
C ARG A 54 3.74 19.42 -2.10
N PRO A 55 3.96 20.70 -2.44
CA PRO A 55 5.18 21.11 -3.11
C PRO A 55 6.39 20.76 -2.23
N ALA A 56 7.33 20.02 -2.80
CA ALA A 56 8.57 19.63 -2.13
C ALA A 56 9.72 20.56 -2.54
N LYS A 57 10.69 20.72 -1.64
CA LYS A 57 11.96 21.38 -1.93
C LYS A 57 13.08 20.42 -1.57
N MET A 58 14.09 20.35 -2.43
CA MET A 58 15.30 19.58 -2.18
C MET A 58 16.36 20.44 -1.49
N SER A 59 17.27 19.77 -0.79
CA SER A 59 18.45 20.40 -0.24
C SER A 59 19.31 21.01 -1.35
N GLU A 60 19.77 22.25 -1.16
CA GLU A 60 20.56 22.97 -2.16
C GLU A 60 21.92 22.30 -2.41
N ILE A 61 22.46 21.57 -1.42
CA ILE A 61 23.73 20.85 -1.55
C ILE A 61 23.67 19.70 -2.55
N LEU A 62 22.47 19.20 -2.85
CA LEU A 62 22.23 18.11 -3.80
C LEU A 62 21.97 18.61 -5.24
N VAL A 63 21.91 19.93 -5.42
CA VAL A 63 21.70 20.55 -6.73
C VAL A 63 23.04 20.72 -7.42
N VAL A 64 23.17 20.13 -8.60
CA VAL A 64 24.37 20.25 -9.42
C VAL A 64 24.30 21.54 -10.23
N PRO A 65 25.31 22.43 -10.13
CA PRO A 65 25.36 23.66 -10.91
C PRO A 65 25.34 23.40 -12.43
N GLN A 66 24.82 24.36 -13.18
CA GLN A 66 24.83 24.28 -14.64
C GLN A 66 26.28 24.22 -15.16
N ASN A 67 26.50 23.41 -16.21
CA ASN A 67 27.80 23.18 -16.88
C ASN A 67 28.78 22.24 -16.18
N GLN A 68 28.43 21.61 -15.06
CA GLN A 68 29.29 20.57 -14.50
C GLN A 68 29.33 19.32 -15.39
N GLN A 69 30.53 18.77 -15.58
CA GLN A 69 30.72 17.57 -16.38
C GLN A 69 30.44 16.31 -15.54
N LYS A 70 29.87 15.29 -16.19
CA LYS A 70 29.70 13.97 -15.60
C LYS A 70 31.03 13.25 -15.61
N GLU A 71 31.44 12.75 -14.45
CA GLU A 71 32.65 11.95 -14.29
C GLU A 71 32.31 10.52 -13.86
N THR A 72 33.11 9.56 -14.34
CA THR A 72 32.96 8.14 -14.03
C THR A 72 34.27 7.48 -13.59
N ALA A 73 35.36 8.23 -13.51
CA ALA A 73 36.66 7.72 -13.14
C ALA A 73 36.69 7.36 -11.65
N ASN A 74 37.28 6.21 -11.29
CA ASN A 74 37.43 5.76 -9.89
C ASN A 74 36.12 5.83 -9.07
N LEU A 75 34.98 5.52 -9.71
CA LEU A 75 33.65 5.75 -9.15
C LEU A 75 33.45 5.13 -7.76
N THR A 76 33.97 3.93 -7.53
CA THR A 76 33.83 3.23 -6.23
C THR A 76 34.68 3.84 -5.11
N GLU A 77 35.72 4.61 -5.45
CA GLU A 77 36.54 5.32 -4.47
C GLU A 77 35.93 6.69 -4.14
N VAL A 78 35.43 7.38 -5.16
CA VAL A 78 34.83 8.72 -5.05
C VAL A 78 33.42 8.67 -4.46
N CYS A 79 32.65 7.64 -4.83
CA CYS A 79 31.24 7.43 -4.44
C CYS A 79 31.12 6.06 -3.75
N PRO A 80 31.56 5.92 -2.48
CA PRO A 80 31.84 4.62 -1.86
C PRO A 80 30.61 3.93 -1.24
N VAL A 81 29.39 4.42 -1.49
CA VAL A 81 28.17 3.87 -0.90
C VAL A 81 27.68 2.68 -1.72
N GLU A 82 27.42 1.56 -1.06
CA GLU A 82 26.99 0.31 -1.71
C GLU A 82 25.56 -0.11 -1.34
N ALA A 83 25.01 0.48 -0.27
CA ALA A 83 23.69 0.17 0.23
C ALA A 83 23.09 1.33 1.04
N LEU A 84 21.77 1.28 1.20
CA LEU A 84 21.06 2.13 2.14
C LEU A 84 20.12 1.29 3.01
N VAL A 85 19.93 1.72 4.25
CA VAL A 85 18.91 1.22 5.16
C VAL A 85 17.92 2.34 5.40
N LEU A 86 16.72 2.16 4.87
CA LEU A 86 15.59 3.08 4.99
C LEU A 86 14.41 2.34 5.60
N ALA A 87 13.83 2.93 6.63
CA ALA A 87 12.72 2.38 7.40
C ALA A 87 12.90 0.92 7.87
N GLY A 88 14.13 0.58 8.30
CA GLY A 88 14.50 -0.78 8.69
C GLY A 88 14.62 -1.78 7.53
N VAL A 89 14.44 -1.34 6.28
CA VAL A 89 14.60 -2.15 5.07
C VAL A 89 15.94 -1.87 4.43
N TRP A 90 16.64 -2.93 4.04
CA TRP A 90 17.90 -2.81 3.32
C TRP A 90 17.64 -2.72 1.81
N TRP A 91 18.26 -1.76 1.15
CA TRP A 91 18.10 -1.50 -0.29
C TRP A 91 19.45 -1.49 -0.99
N ASN A 92 19.43 -1.98 -2.22
CA ASN A 92 20.57 -1.91 -3.11
C ASN A 92 20.80 -0.47 -3.54
N PHE A 93 22.04 -0.01 -3.53
CA PHE A 93 22.37 1.36 -3.90
C PHE A 93 23.64 1.36 -4.73
N GLU A 94 23.54 1.82 -5.97
CA GLU A 94 24.65 1.74 -6.91
C GLU A 94 24.95 3.10 -7.53
N PRO A 95 26.16 3.66 -7.31
CA PRO A 95 26.57 4.88 -7.99
C PRO A 95 26.72 4.63 -9.50
N THR A 96 26.49 5.67 -10.29
CA THR A 96 26.63 5.61 -11.76
C THR A 96 27.62 6.62 -12.32
N TYR A 97 27.67 7.82 -11.74
CA TYR A 97 28.59 8.90 -12.09
C TYR A 97 28.57 9.95 -10.98
N TYR A 98 29.46 10.93 -11.03
CA TYR A 98 29.49 12.04 -10.10
C TYR A 98 29.78 13.37 -10.79
N TYR A 99 29.61 14.45 -10.04
CA TYR A 99 29.95 15.81 -10.40
C TYR A 99 30.85 16.40 -9.33
N LEU A 100 31.89 17.12 -9.75
CA LEU A 100 32.69 17.95 -8.87
C LEU A 100 32.01 19.31 -8.73
N THR A 101 31.78 19.75 -7.51
CA THR A 101 31.20 21.06 -7.22
C THR A 101 32.04 21.80 -6.18
N GLU A 102 31.80 23.10 -6.02
CA GLU A 102 32.49 23.90 -4.98
C GLU A 102 32.23 23.39 -3.57
N ASN A 103 31.05 22.81 -3.33
CA ASN A 103 30.64 22.26 -2.03
C ASN A 103 31.15 20.82 -1.80
N GLY A 104 31.78 20.22 -2.80
CA GLY A 104 32.29 18.84 -2.77
C GLY A 104 31.72 17.97 -3.89
N THR A 105 31.82 16.66 -3.72
CA THR A 105 31.40 15.69 -4.73
C THR A 105 29.92 15.35 -4.58
N ILE A 106 29.15 15.51 -5.65
CA ILE A 106 27.77 15.05 -5.74
C ILE A 106 27.73 13.79 -6.58
N CYS A 107 27.30 12.68 -5.99
CA CYS A 107 27.25 11.38 -6.65
C CYS A 107 25.82 11.09 -7.10
N HIS A 108 25.63 10.66 -8.34
CA HIS A 108 24.36 10.11 -8.79
C HIS A 108 24.33 8.59 -8.55
N ALA A 109 23.21 8.10 -8.04
CA ALA A 109 23.00 6.69 -7.79
C ALA A 109 21.61 6.23 -8.19
N VAL A 110 21.50 4.91 -8.31
CA VAL A 110 20.28 4.22 -8.67
C VAL A 110 19.99 3.09 -7.70
N VAL A 111 18.70 2.79 -7.56
CA VAL A 111 18.21 1.53 -7.00
C VAL A 111 17.64 0.72 -8.18
N PRO A 112 18.44 -0.15 -8.83
CA PRO A 112 18.09 -0.69 -10.13
C PRO A 112 16.77 -1.46 -10.19
N GLN A 113 16.43 -2.15 -9.10
CA GLN A 113 15.22 -2.98 -8.95
C GLN A 113 13.95 -2.15 -8.95
N TYR A 114 14.05 -0.88 -8.60
CA TYR A 114 12.88 -0.04 -8.34
C TYR A 114 12.83 1.21 -9.23
N ASN A 115 13.77 1.31 -10.19
CA ASN A 115 13.90 2.46 -11.08
C ASN A 115 13.91 3.78 -10.29
N SER A 116 14.62 3.78 -9.16
CA SER A 116 14.82 4.97 -8.34
C SER A 116 16.15 5.60 -8.71
N HIS A 117 16.15 6.92 -8.93
CA HIS A 117 17.34 7.68 -9.33
C HIS A 117 17.45 8.92 -8.46
N GLY A 118 18.68 9.31 -8.14
CA GLY A 118 18.90 10.34 -7.15
C GLY A 118 20.34 10.83 -7.11
N ASN A 119 20.53 12.00 -6.50
CA ASN A 119 21.85 12.51 -6.16
C ASN A 119 22.03 12.47 -4.65
N TYR A 120 23.25 12.17 -4.22
CA TYR A 120 23.64 12.14 -2.82
C TYR A 120 24.94 12.89 -2.58
N PHE A 121 25.12 13.28 -1.32
CA PHE A 121 26.29 13.98 -0.82
C PHE A 121 26.73 13.36 0.52
N ILE A 122 28.04 13.20 0.69
CA ILE A 122 28.67 12.78 1.95
C ILE A 122 29.48 13.95 2.47
N GLY A 123 29.19 14.44 3.68
CA GLY A 123 29.96 15.53 4.27
C GLY A 123 31.30 15.06 4.84
N GLY A 124 32.27 15.97 4.94
CA GLY A 124 33.66 15.64 5.27
C GLY A 124 33.99 15.46 6.76
N SER A 125 33.06 15.77 7.67
CA SER A 125 33.31 15.71 9.12
C SER A 125 32.52 14.58 9.77
N LYS A 126 33.13 13.86 10.70
CA LYS A 126 32.46 12.78 11.44
C LYS A 126 31.34 13.30 12.32
N VAL A 127 30.25 12.55 12.39
CA VAL A 127 29.05 12.86 13.19
C VAL A 127 28.58 11.65 13.97
N VAL A 128 27.73 11.87 14.97
CA VAL A 128 27.06 10.80 15.69
C VAL A 128 26.23 9.97 14.68
N PRO A 129 26.35 8.63 14.66
CA PRO A 129 25.60 7.79 13.74
C PRO A 129 24.10 7.94 13.91
N TYR A 130 23.38 7.71 12.82
CA TYR A 130 21.94 7.61 12.86
C TYR A 130 21.49 6.43 13.75
N ARG A 131 20.34 6.57 14.41
CA ARG A 131 19.87 5.66 15.47
C ARG A 131 19.72 4.18 15.06
N THR A 132 19.56 3.89 13.77
CA THR A 132 19.44 2.52 13.24
C THR A 132 20.78 1.96 12.76
N ALA A 133 21.85 2.74 12.80
CA ALA A 133 23.19 2.27 12.47
C ALA A 133 23.69 1.29 13.55
N PRO A 134 24.45 0.25 13.16
CA PRO A 134 25.01 -0.70 14.10
C PRO A 134 26.09 -0.02 14.95
N SER A 135 26.32 -0.55 16.16
CA SER A 135 27.32 -0.03 17.10
C SER A 135 28.75 0.01 16.51
N SER A 136 29.04 -0.83 15.51
CA SER A 136 30.30 -0.79 14.78
C SER A 136 30.58 0.57 14.12
N CYS A 137 29.55 1.35 13.78
CA CYS A 137 29.64 2.61 13.06
C CYS A 137 29.84 3.85 13.95
N GLU A 138 29.87 3.70 15.29
CA GLU A 138 29.87 4.81 16.26
C GLU A 138 30.91 5.90 16.01
N ASN A 139 32.13 5.51 15.63
CA ASN A 139 33.25 6.43 15.42
C ASN A 139 33.61 6.63 13.94
N ASP A 140 32.77 6.17 13.02
CA ASP A 140 33.10 6.11 11.59
C ASP A 140 31.88 6.42 10.71
N SER A 141 31.10 7.40 11.17
CA SER A 141 29.89 7.88 10.50
C SER A 141 30.05 9.32 10.02
N PHE A 142 29.59 9.59 8.81
CA PHE A 142 29.62 10.90 8.14
C PHE A 142 28.20 11.34 7.79
N PRO A 143 27.90 12.65 7.77
CA PRO A 143 26.56 13.12 7.41
C PRO A 143 26.27 12.76 5.96
N PHE A 144 25.04 12.33 5.71
CA PHE A 144 24.59 11.87 4.42
C PHE A 144 23.26 12.53 4.07
N GLU A 145 23.21 13.11 2.88
CA GLU A 145 21.98 13.67 2.29
C GLU A 145 21.77 13.04 0.93
N VAL A 146 20.53 12.68 0.63
CA VAL A 146 20.15 12.14 -0.68
C VAL A 146 18.73 12.58 -1.02
N TYR A 147 18.46 12.69 -2.31
CA TYR A 147 17.08 12.64 -2.78
C TYR A 147 16.95 11.54 -3.82
N PHE A 148 15.76 10.95 -3.90
CA PHE A 148 15.41 10.08 -5.01
C PHE A 148 14.09 10.48 -5.63
N TYR A 149 13.98 10.10 -6.89
CA TYR A 149 12.72 9.91 -7.57
C TYR A 149 12.50 8.42 -7.79
N HIS A 150 11.43 7.87 -7.23
CA HIS A 150 10.94 6.54 -7.52
C HIS A 150 9.93 6.60 -8.65
N ALA A 151 10.26 5.97 -9.77
CA ALA A 151 9.43 6.01 -10.97
C ALA A 151 8.05 5.38 -10.75
N SER A 152 7.01 6.02 -11.29
CA SER A 152 5.66 5.45 -11.38
C SER A 152 5.38 4.88 -12.78
N ILE A 153 4.18 4.29 -12.95
CA ILE A 153 3.63 3.87 -14.24
C ILE A 153 3.19 5.09 -15.06
N GLY A 154 2.74 6.16 -14.40
CA GLY A 154 2.38 7.44 -15.04
C GLY A 154 3.58 8.32 -15.41
N PHE A 155 3.33 9.50 -16.00
CA PHE A 155 4.36 10.52 -16.27
C PHE A 155 4.72 11.32 -15.00
N TYR A 156 4.91 10.64 -13.87
CA TYR A 156 5.37 11.26 -12.63
C TYR A 156 6.21 10.27 -11.83
N SER A 157 6.96 10.81 -10.87
CA SER A 157 7.70 10.04 -9.89
C SER A 157 7.37 10.53 -8.49
N LEU A 158 7.45 9.62 -7.53
CA LEU A 158 7.42 9.94 -6.11
C LEU A 158 8.80 10.46 -5.71
N TYR A 159 8.83 11.58 -5.02
CA TYR A 159 10.03 12.24 -4.55
C TYR A 159 10.22 11.97 -3.06
N GLU A 160 11.45 11.62 -2.69
CA GLU A 160 11.91 11.51 -1.32
C GLU A 160 13.18 12.34 -1.13
N GLY A 161 13.20 13.14 -0.08
CA GLY A 161 14.38 13.81 0.43
C GLY A 161 14.73 13.20 1.78
N GLU A 162 15.95 12.73 1.92
CA GLU A 162 16.38 11.87 3.01
C GLU A 162 17.69 12.35 3.60
N THR A 163 17.81 12.21 4.92
CA THR A 163 19.03 12.51 5.64
C THR A 163 19.38 11.38 6.59
N GLY A 164 20.66 11.32 6.96
CA GLY A 164 21.14 10.34 7.91
C GLY A 164 22.66 10.31 7.96
N THR A 165 23.22 9.11 8.08
CA THR A 165 24.67 8.93 8.18
C THR A 165 25.18 7.80 7.32
N TYR A 166 26.32 8.03 6.68
CA TYR A 166 27.09 7.02 5.95
C TYR A 166 28.15 6.40 6.85
N CYS A 167 28.19 5.07 6.94
CA CYS A 167 29.21 4.33 7.67
C CYS A 167 30.29 3.79 6.73
N THR A 168 31.55 4.18 6.96
CA THR A 168 32.67 3.76 6.12
C THR A 168 33.09 2.30 6.30
N LYS A 169 32.76 1.68 7.46
CA LYS A 169 33.14 0.29 7.76
C LYS A 169 32.37 -0.74 6.94
N ASP A 170 31.07 -0.52 6.75
CA ASP A 170 30.19 -1.43 6.01
C ASP A 170 29.65 -0.82 4.71
N ARG A 171 30.10 0.39 4.37
CA ARG A 171 29.75 1.15 3.16
C ARG A 171 28.24 1.35 2.99
N THR A 172 27.51 1.39 4.10
CA THR A 172 26.05 1.51 4.13
C THR A 172 25.64 2.88 4.66
N SER A 173 24.64 3.48 4.03
CA SER A 173 23.96 4.68 4.54
C SER A 173 22.74 4.29 5.38
N TYR A 174 22.58 4.94 6.52
CA TYR A 174 21.46 4.72 7.44
C TYR A 174 20.65 6.02 7.50
N ILE A 175 19.46 5.99 6.92
CA ILE A 175 18.73 7.20 6.55
C ILE A 175 17.27 7.18 7.00
N GLN A 176 16.65 8.35 6.99
CA GLN A 176 15.21 8.55 7.16
C GLN A 176 14.68 9.53 6.13
N VAL A 177 13.40 9.41 5.80
CA VAL A 177 12.72 10.39 4.95
C VAL A 177 12.33 11.62 5.77
N ASP A 178 12.76 12.79 5.32
CA ASP A 178 12.37 14.08 5.90
C ASP A 178 11.32 14.78 5.03
N VAL A 179 11.39 14.59 3.71
CA VAL A 179 10.51 15.25 2.74
C VAL A 179 9.93 14.23 1.78
N LEU A 180 8.61 14.29 1.59
CA LEU A 180 7.89 13.54 0.58
C LEU A 180 7.26 14.51 -0.41
N GLY A 181 7.16 14.08 -1.66
CA GLY A 181 6.50 14.86 -2.70
C GLY A 181 6.34 14.07 -3.98
N SER A 182 5.92 14.74 -5.03
CA SER A 182 5.84 14.15 -6.36
C SER A 182 6.30 15.15 -7.41
N TYR A 183 6.79 14.66 -8.54
CA TYR A 183 7.22 15.51 -9.64
C TYR A 183 6.94 14.88 -11.00
N ASP A 184 6.55 15.70 -11.98
CA ASP A 184 6.27 15.26 -13.34
C ASP A 184 7.58 14.98 -14.11
N ILE A 185 8.19 13.84 -13.78
CA ILE A 185 9.42 13.33 -14.39
C ILE A 185 9.35 11.81 -14.43
N ASN A 186 9.84 11.18 -15.50
CA ASN A 186 10.00 9.73 -15.57
C ASN A 186 11.01 9.33 -16.67
N GLY A 187 11.35 8.05 -16.74
CA GLY A 187 12.20 7.46 -17.78
C GLY A 187 13.61 8.05 -17.79
N SER A 188 14.13 8.35 -18.99
CA SER A 188 15.50 8.84 -19.15
C SER A 188 15.78 10.20 -18.52
N PHE A 189 14.74 10.98 -18.21
CA PHE A 189 14.89 12.26 -17.54
C PHE A 189 15.31 12.10 -16.08
N LEU A 190 14.96 10.98 -15.43
CA LEU A 190 15.36 10.68 -14.05
C LEU A 190 16.89 10.64 -13.93
N ALA A 191 17.55 9.85 -14.78
CA ALA A 191 19.01 9.73 -14.86
C ALA A 191 19.72 10.98 -15.42
N LYS A 192 18.98 12.06 -15.69
CA LYS A 192 19.53 13.34 -16.16
C LYS A 192 19.18 14.50 -15.25
N ASP A 193 18.36 14.27 -14.21
CA ASP A 193 18.00 15.33 -13.28
C ASP A 193 19.22 15.71 -12.44
N THR A 194 19.50 17.01 -12.42
CA THR A 194 20.60 17.63 -11.68
C THR A 194 20.10 18.34 -10.42
N GLY A 195 18.83 18.13 -10.05
CA GLY A 195 18.18 18.89 -9.01
C GLY A 195 17.78 20.32 -9.42
N SER A 196 17.03 20.99 -8.55
CA SER A 196 16.65 22.40 -8.68
C SER A 196 16.26 22.97 -7.33
N THR A 197 16.61 24.23 -7.07
CA THR A 197 16.17 24.99 -5.89
C THR A 197 14.70 25.41 -5.96
N LYS A 198 14.06 25.27 -7.12
CA LYS A 198 12.62 25.53 -7.28
C LYS A 198 11.81 24.41 -6.64
N SER A 199 10.64 24.76 -6.15
CA SER A 199 9.71 23.77 -5.61
C SER A 199 9.23 22.83 -6.70
N ARG A 200 9.19 21.52 -6.38
CA ARG A 200 8.77 20.43 -7.26
C ARG A 200 7.36 20.01 -6.88
N VAL A 201 6.50 19.85 -7.88
CA VAL A 201 5.12 19.35 -7.74
C VAL A 201 4.75 18.56 -8.98
N SER A 202 3.93 17.52 -8.83
CA SER A 202 3.33 16.78 -9.95
C SER A 202 1.88 17.22 -10.15
N TYR A 203 1.59 17.77 -11.31
CA TYR A 203 0.21 18.03 -11.72
C TYR A 203 -0.50 16.74 -12.09
N TRP A 204 0.23 15.78 -12.67
CA TRP A 204 -0.33 14.47 -13.03
C TRP A 204 -0.84 13.73 -11.80
N TYR A 205 0.00 13.54 -10.79
CA TYR A 205 -0.37 12.89 -9.54
C TYR A 205 -1.50 13.63 -8.84
N SER A 206 -1.43 14.97 -8.82
CA SER A 206 -2.48 15.80 -8.21
C SER A 206 -3.85 15.53 -8.83
N ILE A 207 -3.94 15.52 -10.17
CA ILE A 207 -5.20 15.32 -10.89
C ILE A 207 -5.68 13.87 -10.78
N VAL A 208 -4.82 12.89 -11.08
CA VAL A 208 -5.19 11.47 -11.06
C VAL A 208 -5.56 11.03 -9.65
N GLY A 209 -4.79 11.43 -8.64
CA GLY A 209 -5.09 11.16 -7.24
C GLY A 209 -6.38 11.84 -6.77
N ALA A 210 -6.65 13.08 -7.21
CA ALA A 210 -7.93 13.76 -6.91
C ALA A 210 -9.13 13.03 -7.54
N LEU A 211 -9.01 12.58 -8.79
CA LEU A 211 -10.04 11.78 -9.46
C LEU A 211 -10.30 10.47 -8.71
N TRP A 212 -9.24 9.79 -8.28
CA TRP A 212 -9.35 8.54 -7.52
C TRP A 212 -10.01 8.74 -6.15
N LEU A 213 -9.59 9.77 -5.41
CA LEU A 213 -10.21 10.13 -4.12
C LEU A 213 -11.67 10.56 -4.31
N GLY A 214 -11.97 11.37 -5.31
CA GLY A 214 -13.33 11.78 -5.64
C GLY A 214 -14.22 10.58 -5.92
N TYR A 215 -13.73 9.60 -6.69
CA TYR A 215 -14.43 8.35 -6.94
C TYR A 215 -14.72 7.58 -5.64
N ARG A 216 -13.71 7.41 -4.78
CA ARG A 216 -13.84 6.73 -3.49
C ARG A 216 -14.83 7.43 -2.55
N VAL A 217 -14.81 8.77 -2.49
CA VAL A 217 -15.76 9.57 -1.70
C VAL A 217 -17.19 9.31 -2.18
N LEU A 218 -17.43 9.32 -3.50
CA LEU A 218 -18.75 9.05 -4.06
C LEU A 218 -19.23 7.63 -3.72
N MET A 219 -18.34 6.64 -3.76
CA MET A 219 -18.63 5.27 -3.39
C MET A 219 -18.99 5.13 -1.91
N VAL A 220 -18.17 5.70 -1.01
CA VAL A 220 -18.42 5.69 0.44
C VAL A 220 -19.74 6.40 0.78
N ARG A 221 -20.03 7.52 0.10
CA ARG A 221 -21.31 8.24 0.25
C ARG A 221 -22.50 7.40 -0.21
N ARG A 222 -22.41 6.74 -1.36
CA ARG A 222 -23.47 5.84 -1.85
C ARG A 222 -23.73 4.72 -0.84
N SER A 223 -22.67 4.09 -0.34
CA SER A 223 -22.75 3.05 0.70
C SER A 223 -23.43 3.56 1.97
N CYS A 224 -23.10 4.77 2.43
CA CYS A 224 -23.74 5.40 3.59
C CYS A 224 -25.27 5.48 3.43
N VAL A 225 -25.74 5.94 2.27
CA VAL A 225 -27.17 6.07 1.98
C VAL A 225 -27.86 4.71 1.98
N LEU A 226 -27.23 3.67 1.41
CA LEU A 226 -27.75 2.31 1.39
C LEU A 226 -27.83 1.71 2.80
N CYS A 227 -26.74 1.80 3.57
CA CYS A 227 -26.69 1.33 4.96
C CYS A 227 -27.73 2.03 5.83
N SER A 228 -27.87 3.36 5.69
CA SER A 228 -28.84 4.15 6.45
C SER A 228 -30.29 3.81 6.12
N ARG A 229 -30.60 3.54 4.84
CA ARG A 229 -31.97 3.16 4.42
C ARG A 229 -32.31 1.73 4.82
N TYR A 230 -31.38 0.80 4.63
CA TYR A 230 -31.56 -0.59 4.97
C TYR A 230 -31.69 -0.78 6.48
N GLY A 231 -30.78 -0.20 7.26
CA GLY A 231 -30.80 -0.26 8.72
C GLY A 231 -32.07 0.31 9.34
N ARG A 232 -32.53 1.48 8.88
CA ARG A 232 -33.81 2.04 9.34
C ARG A 232 -34.98 1.13 9.03
N ARG A 233 -35.02 0.52 7.84
CA ARG A 233 -36.07 -0.42 7.47
C ARG A 233 -36.05 -1.68 8.35
N CYS A 234 -34.88 -2.19 8.70
CA CYS A 234 -34.75 -3.31 9.65
C CYS A 234 -35.29 -2.91 11.03
N ASP A 235 -34.90 -1.73 11.52
CA ASP A 235 -35.38 -1.20 12.80
C ASP A 235 -36.91 -1.00 12.81
N ASP A 236 -37.48 -0.46 11.73
CA ASP A 236 -38.94 -0.26 11.55
C ASP A 236 -39.70 -1.60 11.54
N LEU A 237 -39.08 -2.68 11.06
CA LEU A 237 -39.65 -4.03 11.01
C LEU A 237 -39.36 -4.84 12.29
N GLY A 238 -38.58 -4.30 13.24
CA GLY A 238 -38.14 -5.02 14.43
C GLY A 238 -37.12 -6.13 14.15
N GLU A 239 -36.49 -6.11 12.98
CA GLU A 239 -35.49 -7.10 12.55
C GLU A 239 -34.10 -6.70 13.06
N THR A 240 -33.41 -7.65 13.70
CA THR A 240 -32.03 -7.45 14.15
C THR A 240 -31.05 -8.01 13.13
N LEU A 241 -29.94 -7.30 12.89
CA LEU A 241 -28.84 -7.80 12.08
C LEU A 241 -27.75 -8.41 12.97
N SER A 242 -27.15 -9.51 12.53
CA SER A 242 -25.90 -9.98 13.12
C SER A 242 -24.71 -9.16 12.58
N HIS A 243 -23.61 -9.13 13.33
CA HIS A 243 -22.38 -8.46 12.90
C HIS A 243 -21.90 -8.95 11.52
N GLU A 244 -21.98 -10.26 11.29
CA GLU A 244 -21.58 -10.91 10.05
C GLU A 244 -22.41 -10.40 8.85
N GLN A 245 -23.73 -10.33 9.02
CA GLN A 245 -24.64 -9.80 8.00
C GLN A 245 -24.36 -8.33 7.70
N ALA A 246 -24.07 -7.53 8.73
CA ALA A 246 -23.71 -6.12 8.56
C ALA A 246 -22.40 -5.94 7.79
N VAL A 247 -21.37 -6.72 8.12
CA VAL A 247 -20.08 -6.71 7.40
C VAL A 247 -20.25 -7.07 5.93
N VAL A 248 -20.96 -8.16 5.63
CA VAL A 248 -21.22 -8.58 4.24
C VAL A 248 -21.97 -7.50 3.47
N PHE A 249 -23.01 -6.91 4.07
CA PHE A 249 -23.79 -5.85 3.43
C PHE A 249 -22.93 -4.61 3.15
N VAL A 250 -22.14 -4.16 4.12
CA VAL A 250 -21.27 -2.99 3.96
C VAL A 250 -20.20 -3.26 2.91
N GLN A 251 -19.55 -4.42 2.91
CA GLN A 251 -18.55 -4.82 1.90
C GLN A 251 -19.13 -4.76 0.48
N GLU A 252 -20.30 -5.34 0.25
CA GLU A 252 -20.93 -5.32 -1.07
C GLU A 252 -21.37 -3.89 -1.46
N SER A 253 -21.79 -3.08 -0.50
CA SER A 253 -22.16 -1.68 -0.76
C SER A 253 -20.96 -0.77 -1.09
N LEU A 254 -19.75 -1.13 -0.62
CA LEU A 254 -18.48 -0.43 -0.86
C LEU A 254 -17.73 -0.94 -2.08
N ARG A 255 -18.29 -1.94 -2.79
CA ARG A 255 -17.72 -2.56 -3.98
C ARG A 255 -17.29 -1.53 -5.02
N LEU A 256 -16.07 -1.68 -5.52
CA LEU A 256 -15.44 -0.71 -6.42
C LEU A 256 -16.08 -0.59 -7.79
N SER A 257 -16.58 -1.68 -8.37
CA SER A 257 -17.29 -1.62 -9.66
C SER A 257 -18.77 -1.90 -9.47
N ALA A 258 -19.62 -1.23 -10.25
CA ALA A 258 -21.05 -1.51 -10.23
C ALA A 258 -21.37 -2.86 -10.89
N HIS A 259 -22.41 -3.54 -10.40
CA HIS A 259 -23.00 -4.69 -11.10
C HIS A 259 -23.44 -4.24 -12.50
N GLY A 260 -22.75 -4.74 -13.53
CA GLY A 260 -22.97 -4.34 -14.94
C GLY A 260 -21.94 -3.37 -15.53
N ALA A 261 -20.89 -2.96 -14.79
CA ALA A 261 -19.79 -2.19 -15.36
C ALA A 261 -19.13 -2.96 -16.53
N SER A 262 -18.69 -2.24 -17.57
CA SER A 262 -17.94 -2.83 -18.67
C SER A 262 -16.48 -3.08 -18.29
N ASN A 263 -15.78 -3.94 -19.03
CA ASN A 263 -14.35 -4.17 -18.76
C ASN A 263 -13.48 -2.94 -19.04
N TYR A 264 -13.89 -2.06 -19.94
CA TYR A 264 -13.21 -0.76 -20.11
C TYR A 264 -13.29 0.10 -18.84
N GLN A 265 -14.46 0.15 -18.19
CA GLN A 265 -14.64 0.85 -16.93
C GLN A 265 -13.82 0.19 -15.81
N ARG A 266 -13.79 -1.15 -15.74
CA ARG A 266 -12.95 -1.87 -14.78
C ARG A 266 -11.46 -1.65 -15.02
N THR A 267 -11.01 -1.55 -16.27
CA THR A 267 -9.62 -1.22 -16.60
C THR A 267 -9.25 0.20 -16.14
N ALA A 268 -10.15 1.18 -16.28
CA ALA A 268 -9.92 2.52 -15.74
C ALA A 268 -9.79 2.50 -14.21
N LEU A 269 -10.66 1.73 -13.51
CA LEU A 269 -10.54 1.53 -12.06
C LEU A 269 -9.27 0.78 -11.66
N LEU A 270 -8.83 -0.17 -12.49
CA LEU A 270 -7.60 -0.94 -12.28
C LEU A 270 -6.38 -0.01 -12.31
N TYR A 271 -6.36 0.95 -13.23
CA TYR A 271 -5.31 1.97 -13.25
C TYR A 271 -5.30 2.78 -11.94
N LEU A 272 -6.45 3.33 -11.53
CA LEU A 272 -6.53 4.18 -10.34
C LEU A 272 -6.16 3.43 -9.04
N ILE A 273 -6.56 2.16 -8.91
CA ILE A 273 -6.23 1.37 -7.72
C ILE A 273 -4.76 0.99 -7.68
N VAL A 274 -4.12 0.72 -8.83
CA VAL A 274 -2.68 0.44 -8.90
C VAL A 274 -1.88 1.67 -8.46
N GLU A 275 -2.26 2.87 -8.90
CA GLU A 275 -1.63 4.12 -8.45
C GLU A 275 -1.77 4.31 -6.92
N GLY A 276 -2.94 3.96 -6.36
CA GLY A 276 -3.15 3.94 -4.90
C GLY A 276 -2.26 2.94 -4.16
N ILE A 277 -2.12 1.72 -4.69
CA ILE A 277 -1.25 0.67 -4.13
C ILE A 277 0.21 1.10 -4.15
N MET A 278 0.68 1.69 -5.26
CA MET A 278 2.06 2.18 -5.36
C MET A 278 2.35 3.28 -4.34
N THR A 279 1.39 4.20 -4.13
CA THR A 279 1.49 5.23 -3.09
C THR A 279 1.60 4.61 -1.69
N ASP A 280 0.78 3.60 -1.39
CA ASP A 280 0.80 2.93 -0.08
C ASP A 280 2.09 2.13 0.14
N LEU A 281 2.56 1.40 -0.88
CA LEU A 281 3.84 0.69 -0.84
C LEU A 281 5.00 1.64 -0.56
N PHE A 282 5.01 2.79 -1.25
CA PHE A 282 6.05 3.80 -1.06
C PHE A 282 6.03 4.38 0.36
N LEU A 283 4.85 4.67 0.90
CA LEU A 283 4.74 5.19 2.28
C LEU A 283 5.14 4.17 3.34
N ILE A 284 4.96 2.88 3.10
CA ILE A 284 5.43 1.82 4.01
C ILE A 284 6.95 1.84 4.11
N ILE A 285 7.65 2.07 2.98
CA ILE A 285 9.11 2.06 2.94
C ILE A 285 9.73 3.40 3.32
N ALA A 286 8.96 4.48 3.26
CA ALA A 286 9.40 5.81 3.67
C ALA A 286 9.21 6.11 5.17
N ASN A 287 8.36 5.34 5.88
CA ASN A 287 8.04 5.60 7.27
C ASN A 287 8.43 4.43 8.17
N ASP A 288 8.85 4.77 9.40
CA ASP A 288 9.13 3.80 10.46
C ASP A 288 8.00 3.70 11.49
N GLY A 289 7.95 2.57 12.21
CA GLY A 289 7.14 2.40 13.42
C GLY A 289 5.63 2.43 13.17
N TRP A 290 4.89 3.19 14.00
CA TRP A 290 3.42 3.22 13.99
C TRP A 290 2.84 3.79 12.70
N ALA A 291 3.53 4.74 12.05
CA ALA A 291 3.09 5.29 10.77
C ALA A 291 3.09 4.24 9.66
N ALA A 292 4.15 3.42 9.58
CA ALA A 292 4.23 2.28 8.66
C ALA A 292 3.12 1.25 8.92
N ARG A 293 2.83 0.98 10.21
CA ARG A 293 1.77 0.06 10.63
C ARG A 293 0.38 0.48 10.15
N LEU A 294 0.07 1.78 10.25
CA LEU A 294 -1.18 2.34 9.72
C LEU A 294 -1.24 2.23 8.19
N GLN A 295 -0.10 2.39 7.50
CA GLN A 295 -0.07 2.29 6.05
C GLN A 295 -0.37 0.88 5.55
N TYR A 296 0.02 -0.16 6.27
CA TYR A 296 -0.35 -1.53 5.93
C TYR A 296 -1.86 -1.76 5.90
N ALA A 297 -2.62 -1.09 6.76
CA ALA A 297 -4.08 -1.18 6.73
C ALA A 297 -4.65 -0.59 5.43
N SER A 298 -4.11 0.55 4.97
CA SER A 298 -4.47 1.15 3.68
C SER A 298 -4.08 0.23 2.51
N LEU A 299 -2.84 -0.28 2.51
CA LEU A 299 -2.34 -1.19 1.47
C LEU A 299 -3.23 -2.43 1.38
N GLY A 300 -3.55 -3.05 2.52
CA GLY A 300 -4.41 -4.23 2.57
C GLY A 300 -5.80 -3.97 2.02
N TYR A 301 -6.39 -2.82 2.35
CA TYR A 301 -7.68 -2.40 1.80
C TYR A 301 -7.64 -2.24 0.27
N ASN A 302 -6.61 -1.58 -0.25
CA ASN A 302 -6.44 -1.41 -1.69
C ASN A 302 -6.13 -2.75 -2.41
N LEU A 303 -5.35 -3.64 -1.82
CA LEU A 303 -5.09 -4.98 -2.37
C LEU A 303 -6.35 -5.86 -2.38
N SER A 304 -7.15 -5.82 -1.31
CA SER A 304 -8.43 -6.54 -1.29
C SER A 304 -9.38 -6.01 -2.38
N GLY A 305 -9.40 -4.69 -2.61
CA GLY A 305 -10.11 -4.07 -3.71
C GLY A 305 -9.59 -4.51 -5.08
N LEU A 306 -8.27 -4.63 -5.24
CA LEU A 306 -7.61 -5.08 -6.47
C LEU A 306 -7.98 -6.53 -6.77
N MET A 307 -7.86 -7.42 -5.79
CA MET A 307 -8.24 -8.83 -5.95
C MET A 307 -9.70 -8.99 -6.36
N LEU A 308 -10.60 -8.22 -5.75
CA LEU A 308 -12.03 -8.24 -6.10
C LEU A 308 -12.26 -7.73 -7.52
N LEU A 309 -11.65 -6.61 -7.90
CA LEU A 309 -11.78 -6.04 -9.25
C LEU A 309 -11.25 -6.99 -10.33
N LEU A 310 -10.10 -7.63 -10.10
CA LEU A 310 -9.53 -8.61 -11.02
C LEU A 310 -10.44 -9.84 -11.15
N PHE A 311 -10.98 -10.33 -10.02
CA PHE A 311 -11.92 -11.44 -10.04
C PHE A 311 -13.18 -11.09 -10.83
N GLU A 312 -13.72 -9.88 -10.69
CA GLU A 312 -14.90 -9.42 -11.46
C GLU A 312 -14.63 -9.32 -12.96
N MET A 313 -13.43 -8.90 -13.35
CA MET A 313 -13.04 -8.88 -14.76
C MET A 313 -13.03 -10.31 -15.31
N VAL A 314 -12.43 -11.27 -14.61
CA VAL A 314 -12.42 -12.69 -15.02
C VAL A 314 -13.85 -13.28 -15.04
N GLU A 315 -14.67 -12.96 -14.03
CA GLU A 315 -16.07 -13.39 -13.94
C GLU A 315 -16.88 -12.90 -15.14
N SER A 316 -16.69 -11.64 -15.55
CA SER A 316 -17.38 -11.06 -16.71
C SER A 316 -17.00 -11.70 -18.05
N MET A 317 -15.84 -12.37 -18.13
CA MET A 317 -15.39 -13.08 -19.32
C MET A 317 -16.00 -14.49 -19.45
N ASN A 318 -16.79 -14.94 -18.45
CA ASN A 318 -17.39 -16.28 -18.39
C ASN A 318 -16.37 -17.44 -18.48
N TRP A 319 -15.14 -17.22 -18.01
CA TRP A 319 -14.06 -18.22 -18.07
C TRP A 319 -14.12 -19.28 -16.98
N LEU A 320 -14.95 -19.07 -15.94
CA LEU A 320 -15.07 -19.95 -14.80
C LEU A 320 -16.44 -20.62 -14.77
N SER A 321 -16.46 -21.94 -14.54
CA SER A 321 -17.71 -22.64 -14.26
C SER A 321 -18.29 -22.23 -12.91
N GLU A 322 -19.61 -22.35 -12.74
CA GLU A 322 -20.34 -21.96 -11.52
C GLU A 322 -19.71 -22.54 -10.25
N LYS A 323 -19.32 -23.83 -10.32
CA LYS A 323 -18.70 -24.56 -9.21
C LYS A 323 -17.40 -23.91 -8.75
N TRP A 324 -16.54 -23.51 -9.70
CA TRP A 324 -15.26 -22.87 -9.39
C TRP A 324 -15.45 -21.41 -8.95
N ARG A 325 -16.36 -20.69 -9.61
CA ARG A 325 -16.73 -19.32 -9.26
C ARG A 325 -17.17 -19.20 -7.80
N MET A 326 -18.08 -20.07 -7.35
CA MET A 326 -18.58 -20.07 -5.98
C MET A 326 -17.53 -20.50 -4.96
N ARG A 327 -16.65 -21.45 -5.31
CA ARG A 327 -15.53 -21.85 -4.45
C ARG A 327 -14.54 -20.71 -4.23
N ILE A 328 -14.15 -20.00 -5.30
CA ILE A 328 -13.22 -18.87 -5.20
C ILE A 328 -13.84 -17.76 -4.36
N LYS A 329 -15.12 -17.40 -4.61
CA LYS A 329 -15.84 -16.41 -3.79
C LYS A 329 -15.83 -16.76 -2.30
N ARG A 330 -16.12 -18.01 -1.95
CA ARG A 330 -16.16 -18.47 -0.56
C ARG A 330 -14.80 -18.48 0.12
N VAL A 331 -13.72 -18.80 -0.60
CA VAL A 331 -12.37 -18.93 -0.02
C VAL A 331 -11.68 -17.58 0.12
N PHE A 332 -11.77 -16.74 -0.90
CA PHE A 332 -10.98 -15.50 -0.98
C PHE A 332 -11.72 -14.26 -0.53
N PHE A 333 -13.06 -14.26 -0.60
CA PHE A 333 -13.87 -13.08 -0.37
C PHE A 333 -14.92 -13.28 0.72
N SER A 334 -14.76 -14.29 1.59
CA SER A 334 -15.61 -14.43 2.77
C SER A 334 -15.27 -13.39 3.83
N TYR A 335 -16.30 -12.96 4.57
CA TYR A 335 -16.17 -11.93 5.59
C TYR A 335 -15.25 -12.37 6.76
N GLU A 336 -15.19 -13.67 7.07
CA GLU A 336 -14.41 -14.25 8.19
C GLU A 336 -12.90 -14.12 8.00
N VAL A 337 -12.45 -14.11 6.74
CA VAL A 337 -11.02 -14.06 6.39
C VAL A 337 -10.61 -12.76 5.70
N ALA A 338 -11.60 -11.91 5.41
CA ALA A 338 -11.36 -10.56 4.94
C ALA A 338 -10.55 -9.81 6.00
N LEU A 339 -9.43 -9.18 5.59
CA LEU A 339 -8.50 -8.42 6.43
C LEU A 339 -7.50 -9.26 7.27
N VAL A 340 -7.68 -10.58 7.43
CA VAL A 340 -6.72 -11.42 8.17
C VAL A 340 -5.41 -11.57 7.38
N GLY A 341 -5.51 -11.85 6.08
CA GLY A 341 -4.35 -11.95 5.20
C GLY A 341 -3.56 -10.64 5.10
N GLU A 342 -4.29 -9.52 5.07
CA GLU A 342 -3.74 -8.17 5.09
C GLU A 342 -2.96 -7.88 6.39
N PHE A 343 -3.51 -8.28 7.54
CA PHE A 343 -2.83 -8.11 8.83
C PHE A 343 -1.55 -8.96 8.94
N VAL A 344 -1.58 -10.22 8.48
CA VAL A 344 -0.38 -11.08 8.46
C VAL A 344 0.69 -10.49 7.53
N THR A 345 0.27 -9.99 6.37
CA THR A 345 1.18 -9.33 5.42
C THR A 345 1.84 -8.11 6.06
N ALA A 346 1.09 -7.30 6.81
CA ALA A 346 1.62 -6.15 7.54
C ALA A 346 2.77 -6.50 8.50
N LEU A 347 2.70 -7.67 9.13
CA LEU A 347 3.70 -8.13 10.09
C LEU A 347 4.99 -8.65 9.43
N VAL A 348 4.89 -9.19 8.21
CA VAL A 348 6.00 -9.89 7.56
C VAL A 348 6.68 -9.05 6.47
N LEU A 349 6.03 -8.00 5.96
CA LEU A 349 6.50 -7.29 4.76
C LEU A 349 7.92 -6.70 4.89
N GLN A 350 8.27 -6.06 6.00
CA GLN A 350 9.61 -5.48 6.20
C GLN A 350 10.74 -6.53 6.11
N ALA A 351 10.56 -7.66 6.81
CA ALA A 351 11.51 -8.76 6.79
C ALA A 351 11.63 -9.37 5.38
N PHE A 352 10.48 -9.51 4.71
CA PHE A 352 10.42 -9.97 3.33
C PHE A 352 11.16 -9.05 2.36
N LEU A 353 10.87 -7.74 2.36
CA LEU A 353 11.53 -6.78 1.46
C LEU A 353 13.05 -6.75 1.67
N SER A 354 13.48 -6.78 2.92
CA SER A 354 14.91 -6.86 3.25
C SER A 354 15.55 -8.14 2.72
N GLY A 355 14.89 -9.29 2.91
CA GLY A 355 15.35 -10.57 2.38
C GLY A 355 15.41 -10.59 0.86
N LEU A 356 14.38 -10.03 0.20
CA LEU A 356 14.29 -9.95 -1.25
C LEU A 356 15.41 -9.09 -1.83
N ASN A 357 15.67 -7.91 -1.25
CA ASN A 357 16.73 -7.02 -1.73
C ASN A 357 18.13 -7.61 -1.52
N LYS A 358 18.35 -8.37 -0.44
CA LYS A 358 19.60 -9.08 -0.15
C LYS A 358 19.80 -10.36 -0.96
N SER A 359 18.79 -10.81 -1.73
CA SER A 359 18.90 -11.96 -2.62
C SER A 359 19.74 -11.65 -3.87
N ASP A 360 19.66 -12.50 -4.90
CA ASP A 360 20.28 -12.24 -6.21
C ASP A 360 19.82 -10.91 -6.85
N LEU A 361 18.72 -10.31 -6.39
CA LEU A 361 18.36 -8.94 -6.76
C LEU A 361 19.47 -7.94 -6.46
N LYS A 362 20.40 -8.19 -5.53
CA LYS A 362 21.57 -7.33 -5.32
C LYS A 362 22.41 -7.11 -6.58
N ARG A 363 22.34 -8.02 -7.56
CA ARG A 363 23.05 -7.93 -8.84
C ARG A 363 22.13 -7.47 -9.98
N SER A 364 21.20 -6.56 -9.70
CA SER A 364 20.18 -6.14 -10.68
C SER A 364 20.67 -5.14 -11.72
N LYS A 365 21.73 -4.35 -11.46
CA LYS A 365 22.19 -3.33 -12.40
C LYS A 365 22.50 -3.85 -13.80
N PRO A 366 23.24 -4.97 -14.01
CA PRO A 366 23.48 -5.50 -15.34
C PRO A 366 22.19 -5.82 -16.10
N THR A 367 21.23 -6.45 -15.43
CA THR A 367 19.92 -6.79 -16.03
C THR A 367 19.13 -5.53 -16.35
N ALA A 368 19.06 -4.57 -15.42
CA ALA A 368 18.38 -3.30 -15.63
C ALA A 368 18.99 -2.48 -16.78
N LEU A 369 20.31 -2.53 -16.97
CA LEU A 369 20.97 -1.90 -18.12
C LEU A 369 20.68 -2.64 -19.43
N ALA A 370 20.54 -3.97 -19.40
CA ALA A 370 20.25 -4.78 -20.58
C ALA A 370 18.81 -4.61 -21.08
N VAL A 371 17.81 -4.52 -20.18
CA VAL A 371 16.38 -4.48 -20.55
C VAL A 371 15.69 -3.12 -20.33
N SER A 372 16.38 -2.16 -19.71
CA SER A 372 15.89 -0.91 -19.11
C SER A 372 15.46 -0.99 -17.64
N TYR A 373 15.80 0.05 -16.88
CA TYR A 373 15.39 0.23 -15.49
C TYR A 373 13.86 0.20 -15.33
N TYR A 374 13.12 0.76 -16.28
CA TYR A 374 11.66 0.80 -16.24
C TYR A 374 11.05 -0.61 -16.31
N LEU A 375 11.44 -1.42 -17.30
CA LEU A 375 10.92 -2.77 -17.46
C LEU A 375 11.35 -3.68 -16.30
N TRP A 376 12.63 -3.59 -15.90
CA TRP A 376 13.12 -4.39 -14.77
C TRP A 376 12.41 -4.04 -13.46
N SER A 377 12.11 -2.76 -13.25
CA SER A 377 11.34 -2.32 -12.09
C SER A 377 9.91 -2.85 -12.08
N LEU A 378 9.24 -2.90 -13.24
CA LEU A 378 7.91 -3.49 -13.34
C LEU A 378 7.93 -4.98 -12.94
N ILE A 379 8.95 -5.72 -13.36
CA ILE A 379 9.14 -7.14 -12.98
C ILE A 379 9.34 -7.26 -11.47
N CYS A 380 10.23 -6.46 -10.87
CA CYS A 380 10.51 -6.49 -9.44
C CYS A 380 9.30 -6.10 -8.58
N HIS A 381 8.56 -5.05 -8.95
CA HIS A 381 7.30 -4.70 -8.29
C HIS A 381 6.24 -5.80 -8.48
N GLY A 382 6.17 -6.40 -9.66
CA GLY A 382 5.31 -7.55 -9.93
C GLY A 382 5.62 -8.73 -8.99
N MET A 383 6.90 -9.04 -8.76
CA MET A 383 7.31 -10.06 -7.80
C MET A 383 6.83 -9.73 -6.38
N VAL A 384 7.01 -8.48 -5.93
CA VAL A 384 6.55 -8.02 -4.60
C VAL A 384 5.03 -8.19 -4.48
N VAL A 385 4.26 -7.70 -5.45
CA VAL A 385 2.79 -7.81 -5.44
C VAL A 385 2.34 -9.26 -5.47
N LEU A 386 2.93 -10.12 -6.30
CA LEU A 386 2.58 -11.54 -6.37
C LEU A 386 2.83 -12.27 -5.05
N ILE A 387 3.94 -11.97 -4.38
CA ILE A 387 4.26 -12.57 -3.07
C ILE A 387 3.29 -12.09 -2.00
N ILE A 388 2.98 -10.79 -1.96
CA ILE A 388 1.98 -10.24 -1.06
C ILE A 388 0.61 -10.92 -1.28
N VAL A 389 0.15 -10.99 -2.53
CA VAL A 389 -1.10 -11.67 -2.89
C VAL A 389 -1.04 -13.14 -2.51
N GLY A 390 0.11 -13.79 -2.67
CA GLY A 390 0.35 -15.18 -2.27
C GLY A 390 0.24 -15.39 -0.75
N ILE A 391 0.79 -14.48 0.06
CA ILE A 391 0.67 -14.51 1.52
C ILE A 391 -0.79 -14.33 1.92
N ILE A 392 -1.46 -13.28 1.42
CA ILE A 392 -2.88 -13.02 1.69
C ILE A 392 -3.72 -14.25 1.34
N SER A 393 -3.51 -14.79 0.13
CA SER A 393 -4.20 -15.97 -0.38
C SER A 393 -4.00 -17.19 0.50
N SER A 394 -2.76 -17.49 0.88
CA SER A 394 -2.41 -18.64 1.71
C SER A 394 -3.00 -18.52 3.11
N THR A 395 -2.91 -17.34 3.73
CA THR A 395 -3.50 -17.07 5.04
C THR A 395 -5.02 -17.25 5.00
N ARG A 396 -5.70 -16.72 3.98
CA ARG A 396 -7.15 -16.89 3.83
C ARG A 396 -7.55 -18.36 3.69
N VAL A 397 -6.84 -19.12 2.85
CA VAL A 397 -7.08 -20.57 2.68
C VAL A 397 -6.91 -21.32 4.01
N LEU A 398 -5.81 -21.06 4.73
CA LEU A 398 -5.54 -21.70 6.02
C LEU A 398 -6.60 -21.37 7.06
N CYS A 399 -7.05 -20.12 7.14
CA CYS A 399 -8.13 -19.71 8.05
C CYS A 399 -9.44 -20.42 7.72
N VAL A 400 -9.85 -20.50 6.44
CA VAL A 400 -11.08 -21.21 6.05
C VAL A 400 -11.01 -22.70 6.41
N VAL A 401 -9.86 -23.35 6.18
CA VAL A 401 -9.67 -24.76 6.55
C VAL A 401 -9.72 -24.96 8.07
N GLY A 402 -9.06 -24.09 8.83
CA GLY A 402 -9.05 -24.14 10.29
C GLY A 402 -10.45 -23.96 10.88
N ILE A 403 -11.20 -22.97 10.39
CA ILE A 403 -12.60 -22.72 10.79
C ILE A 403 -13.48 -23.94 10.49
N SER A 404 -13.34 -24.53 9.30
CA SER A 404 -14.10 -25.74 8.93
C SER A 404 -13.78 -26.94 9.82
N GLN A 405 -12.54 -27.09 10.29
CA GLN A 405 -12.17 -28.12 11.26
C GLN A 405 -12.74 -27.83 12.65
N SER A 406 -12.69 -26.58 13.11
CA SER A 406 -13.27 -26.19 14.41
C SER A 406 -14.77 -26.45 14.48
N TYR A 407 -15.53 -26.14 13.43
CA TYR A 407 -16.96 -26.48 13.37
C TYR A 407 -17.18 -28.00 13.38
N ALA A 408 -16.40 -28.79 12.63
CA ALA A 408 -16.50 -30.24 12.65
C ALA A 408 -16.19 -30.85 14.03
N THR A 409 -15.32 -30.21 14.82
CA THR A 409 -14.95 -30.67 16.16
C THR A 409 -15.99 -30.27 17.22
N MET A 410 -16.67 -29.13 17.03
CA MET A 410 -17.71 -28.62 17.93
C MET A 410 -19.04 -29.41 17.83
N TYR A 411 -19.28 -30.13 16.73
CA TYR A 411 -20.41 -31.07 16.58
C TYR A 411 -20.07 -32.51 17.01
N MET A 412 -18.88 -32.75 17.59
CA MET A 412 -18.45 -34.04 18.13
C MET A 412 -18.42 -34.09 19.67
N TRP A 413 -18.99 -33.10 20.36
CA TRP A 413 -19.19 -33.08 21.81
C TRP A 413 -20.65 -32.82 22.18
#